data_AF-A0A5C6Q404-F1
#
_entry.id   AF-A0A5C6Q404-F1
#
_cell.length_a   1.000
_cell.length_b   1.000
_cell.length_c   1.000
_cell.angle_alpha   90.00
_cell.angle_beta   90.00
_cell.angle_gamma   90.00
#
_symmetry.space_group_name_H-M   'P 1'
#
loop_
_entity.id
_entity.type
_entity.pdbx_description
1 polymer ?
#
loop_
_entity_poly.entity_id
_entity_poly.type
_entity_poly.pdbx_seq_one_letter_code
_entity_poly.pdbx_strand_id
1 'polypeptide(L)'
;MITIVASNSLFALAKNHKEDKIMTVKLTNIIKMSNQIADNIGLHLDSDQAVDKVVNHIQLFWAKSMKHDLITYYQNDGNLLNEISQQATIRLVEIERENAK
;
A
#
# COMPACT_ATOMS: atom_id res chain seq x y z
N MET A 1 -44.70 10.40 -37.73
CA MET A 1 -44.37 8.96 -37.62
C MET A 1 -43.05 8.85 -36.89
N ILE A 2 -43.04 8.24 -35.71
CA ILE A 2 -41.89 8.25 -34.80
C ILE A 2 -40.88 7.18 -35.28
N THR A 3 -39.67 7.60 -35.63
CA THR A 3 -38.52 6.72 -35.82
C THR A 3 -37.70 6.73 -34.53
N ILE A 4 -37.73 5.65 -33.76
CA ILE A 4 -36.73 5.39 -32.72
C ILE A 4 -35.68 4.50 -33.36
N VAL A 5 -34.56 5.10 -33.79
CA VAL A 5 -33.33 4.37 -34.08
C VAL A 5 -32.74 3.98 -32.73
N ALA A 6 -32.50 2.69 -32.52
CA ALA A 6 -31.83 2.18 -31.33
C ALA A 6 -30.50 2.92 -31.12
N SER A 7 -30.38 3.64 -30.01
CA SER A 7 -29.14 4.28 -29.60
C SER A 7 -28.05 3.23 -29.44
N ASN A 8 -27.06 3.25 -30.33
CA ASN A 8 -25.75 2.60 -30.16
C ASN A 8 -24.93 3.32 -29.06
N SER A 9 -25.54 3.56 -27.90
CA SER A 9 -24.88 4.16 -26.74
C SER A 9 -24.25 3.11 -25.81
N LEU A 10 -24.15 1.85 -26.26
CA LEU A 10 -23.51 0.77 -25.48
C LEU A 10 -22.04 0.52 -25.89
N PHE A 11 -21.58 1.06 -27.03
CA PHE A 11 -20.21 0.85 -27.51
C PHE A 11 -19.21 1.95 -27.12
N ALA A 12 -19.68 3.08 -26.57
CA ALA A 12 -18.84 4.23 -26.24
C ALA A 12 -18.30 4.24 -24.80
N LEU A 13 -18.65 3.25 -23.97
CA LEU A 13 -18.15 3.14 -22.59
C LEU A 13 -17.02 2.11 -22.43
N ALA A 14 -16.29 1.82 -23.51
CA ALA A 14 -15.23 0.82 -23.52
C ALA A 14 -13.80 1.40 -23.63
N LYS A 15 -13.62 2.74 -23.58
CA LYS A 15 -12.31 3.36 -23.87
C LYS A 15 -11.93 4.55 -23.00
N ASN A 16 -12.13 4.50 -21.69
CA ASN A 16 -11.53 5.46 -20.74
C ASN A 16 -11.32 4.84 -19.34
N HIS A 17 -10.76 3.64 -19.26
CA HIS A 17 -10.23 3.10 -18.01
C HIS A 17 -8.73 2.92 -18.22
N LYS A 18 -7.98 4.02 -18.05
CA LYS A 18 -6.53 3.88 -17.82
C LYS A 18 -6.40 3.10 -16.51
N GLU A 19 -5.97 1.85 -16.61
CA GLU A 19 -5.38 1.03 -15.55
C GLU A 19 -5.57 1.55 -14.10
N ASP A 20 -6.79 1.50 -13.57
CA ASP A 20 -6.96 1.64 -12.13
C ASP A 20 -6.40 0.36 -11.52
N LYS A 21 -5.15 0.46 -11.08
CA LYS A 21 -4.41 -0.55 -10.33
C LYS A 21 -5.36 -1.28 -9.38
N ILE A 22 -5.65 -2.55 -9.66
CA ILE A 22 -6.58 -3.34 -8.84
C ILE A 22 -5.97 -3.54 -7.46
N MET A 23 -6.35 -2.67 -6.52
CA MET A 23 -6.05 -2.84 -5.11
C MET A 23 -6.87 -3.99 -4.56
N THR A 24 -6.21 -5.10 -4.23
CA THR A 24 -6.87 -6.22 -3.56
C THR A 24 -7.26 -5.81 -2.14
N VAL A 25 -8.34 -6.40 -1.61
CA VAL A 25 -8.76 -6.21 -0.20
C VAL A 25 -7.60 -6.50 0.76
N LYS A 26 -6.80 -7.53 0.46
CA LYS A 26 -5.60 -7.88 1.23
C LYS A 26 -4.60 -6.73 1.27
N LEU A 27 -4.24 -6.16 0.12
CA LEU A 27 -3.28 -5.07 0.04
C LEU A 27 -3.80 -3.80 0.74
N THR A 28 -5.07 -3.45 0.52
CA THR A 28 -5.72 -2.32 1.21
C THR A 28 -5.64 -2.47 2.73
N ASN A 29 -5.86 -3.69 3.25
CA ASN A 29 -5.75 -3.96 4.68
C ASN A 29 -4.31 -3.84 5.18
N ILE A 30 -3.33 -4.32 4.42
CA ILE A 30 -1.91 -4.19 4.77
C ILE A 30 -1.50 -2.72 4.88
N ILE A 31 -1.86 -1.89 3.90
CA ILE A 31 -1.57 -0.45 3.91
C ILE A 31 -2.23 0.22 5.12
N LYS A 32 -3.53 -0.05 5.32
CA LYS A 32 -4.30 0.50 6.44
C LYS A 32 -3.68 0.13 7.79
N MET A 33 -3.34 -1.15 7.99
CA MET A 33 -2.72 -1.60 9.23
C MET A 33 -1.34 -0.98 9.43
N SER A 34 -0.51 -0.86 8.39
CA SER A 34 0.80 -0.20 8.49
C SER A 34 0.66 1.23 9.02
N ASN A 35 -0.24 2.02 8.41
CA ASN A 35 -0.48 3.40 8.83
C ASN A 35 -1.02 3.47 10.26
N GLN A 36 -1.98 2.60 10.62
CA GLN A 36 -2.53 2.55 11.97
C GLN A 36 -1.47 2.18 13.02
N ILE A 37 -0.55 1.28 12.70
CA ILE A 37 0.58 0.95 13.58
C ILE A 37 1.47 2.18 13.76
N ALA A 38 1.80 2.89 12.68
CA ALA A 38 2.60 4.10 12.74
C ALA A 38 1.93 5.22 13.55
N ASP A 39 0.63 5.46 13.32
CA ASP A 39 -0.14 6.50 14.00
C ASP A 39 -0.29 6.21 15.51
N ASN A 40 -0.38 4.93 15.89
CA ASN A 40 -0.60 4.54 17.28
C ASN A 40 0.70 4.34 18.07
N ILE A 41 1.69 3.66 17.49
CA ILE A 41 2.96 3.34 18.17
C ILE A 41 3.91 4.53 18.14
N GLY A 42 3.88 5.33 17.06
CA GLY A 42 4.68 6.54 16.91
C GLY A 42 4.14 7.75 17.69
N LEU A 43 3.00 7.61 18.37
CA LEU A 43 2.36 8.73 19.05
C LEU A 43 3.27 9.29 20.14
N HIS A 44 3.56 10.59 20.05
CA HIS A 44 4.48 11.33 20.94
C HIS A 44 5.95 10.95 20.86
N LEU A 45 6.36 10.17 19.86
CA LEU A 45 7.77 9.88 19.58
C LEU A 45 8.31 10.84 18.53
N ASP A 46 9.62 11.01 18.51
CA ASP A 46 10.30 11.59 17.36
C ASP A 46 10.24 10.63 16.15
N SER A 47 10.48 11.17 14.94
CA SER A 47 10.32 10.41 13.70
C SER A 47 11.18 9.14 13.69
N ASP A 48 12.43 9.24 14.12
CA ASP A 48 13.37 8.11 14.10
C ASP A 48 12.94 7.02 15.10
N GLN A 49 12.55 7.38 16.33
CA GLN A 49 12.03 6.43 17.30
C GLN A 49 10.72 5.78 16.84
N ALA A 50 9.82 6.56 16.22
CA ALA A 50 8.58 6.03 15.67
C ALA A 50 8.86 5.00 14.57
N VAL A 51 9.77 5.30 13.64
CA VAL A 51 10.21 4.38 12.58
C VAL A 51 10.77 3.10 13.18
N ASP A 52 11.71 3.18 14.12
CA ASP A 52 12.32 2.00 14.76
C ASP A 52 11.27 1.10 15.42
N LYS A 53 10.31 1.70 16.13
CA LYS A 53 9.23 0.95 16.79
C LYS A 53 8.30 0.27 15.78
N VAL A 54 7.95 0.96 14.69
CA VAL A 54 7.10 0.41 13.62
C VAL A 54 7.81 -0.74 12.90
N VAL A 55 9.09 -0.57 12.55
CA VAL A 55 9.90 -1.63 11.94
C VAL A 55 9.93 -2.86 12.83
N ASN A 56 10.25 -2.69 14.12
CA ASN A 56 10.30 -3.78 15.08
C ASN A 56 8.94 -4.50 15.21
N HIS A 57 7.83 -3.74 15.26
CA HIS A 57 6.49 -4.34 15.28
C HIS A 57 6.22 -5.18 14.03
N ILE A 58 6.50 -4.64 12.84
CA ILE A 58 6.27 -5.38 11.59
C ILE A 58 7.16 -6.63 11.53
N GLN A 59 8.42 -6.57 11.96
CA GLN A 59 9.30 -7.74 11.96
C GLN A 59 8.82 -8.87 12.88
N LEU A 60 8.30 -8.53 14.06
CA LEU A 60 7.88 -9.51 15.06
C LEU A 60 6.53 -10.13 14.73
N PHE A 61 5.58 -9.35 14.21
CA PHE A 61 4.18 -9.76 14.13
C PHE A 61 3.69 -10.06 12.72
N TRP A 62 4.39 -9.62 11.67
CA TRP A 62 3.93 -9.84 10.30
C TRP A 62 4.57 -11.07 9.66
N ALA A 63 3.74 -11.83 8.94
CA ALA A 63 4.21 -12.92 8.10
C ALA A 63 5.10 -12.41 6.96
N LYS A 64 5.99 -13.27 6.45
CA LYS A 64 6.89 -12.94 5.32
C LYS A 64 6.15 -12.39 4.10
N SER A 65 5.00 -12.97 3.76
CA SER A 65 4.17 -12.52 2.63
C SER A 65 3.60 -11.12 2.82
N MET A 66 3.21 -10.74 4.04
CA MET A 66 2.69 -9.40 4.33
C MET A 66 3.78 -8.34 4.17
N LYS A 67 4.99 -8.63 4.68
CA LYS A 67 6.16 -7.76 4.50
C LYS A 67 6.48 -7.56 3.02
N HIS A 68 6.45 -8.65 2.25
CA HIS A 68 6.69 -8.60 0.81
C HIS A 68 5.64 -7.78 0.06
N ASP A 69 4.35 -7.93 0.38
CA ASP A 69 3.27 -7.14 -0.22
C ASP A 69 3.45 -5.65 0.06
N LEU A 70 3.80 -5.28 1.30
CA LEU A 70 4.04 -3.89 1.70
C LEU A 70 5.23 -3.29 0.94
N ILE A 71 6.36 -4.01 0.91
CA ILE A 71 7.58 -3.60 0.18
C ILE A 71 7.28 -3.43 -1.31
N THR A 72 6.57 -4.39 -1.91
CA THR A 72 6.20 -4.35 -3.33
C THR A 72 5.31 -3.15 -3.61
N TYR A 73 4.34 -2.86 -2.74
CA TYR A 73 3.50 -1.69 -2.90
C TYR A 73 4.28 -0.38 -2.82
N TYR A 74 5.19 -0.25 -1.84
CA TYR A 74 6.06 0.91 -1.67
C TYR A 74 6.95 1.14 -2.91
N GLN A 75 7.58 0.09 -3.44
CA GLN A 75 8.46 0.19 -4.61
C GLN A 75 7.75 0.60 -5.90
N ASN A 76 6.45 0.31 -6.02
CA ASN A 76 5.66 0.67 -7.19
C ASN A 76 5.08 2.09 -7.11
N ASP A 77 4.59 2.49 -5.94
CA ASP A 77 3.81 3.73 -5.79
C ASP A 77 3.92 4.27 -4.36
N GLY A 78 3.57 3.47 -3.35
CA GLY A 78 3.72 3.83 -1.94
C GLY A 78 2.88 5.00 -1.41
N ASN A 79 2.19 5.75 -2.28
CA ASN A 79 1.55 7.03 -1.97
C ASN A 79 0.45 6.99 -0.91
N LEU A 80 -0.12 5.82 -0.60
CA LEU A 80 -1.11 5.67 0.47
C LEU A 80 -0.50 5.38 1.84
N LEU A 81 0.82 5.20 1.94
CA LEU A 81 1.52 5.07 3.21
C LEU A 81 1.79 6.47 3.79
N ASN A 82 1.59 6.63 5.10
CA ASN A 82 2.03 7.85 5.78
C ASN A 82 3.57 7.90 5.84
N GLU A 83 4.13 9.05 6.23
CA GLU A 83 5.58 9.29 6.21
C GLU A 83 6.36 8.25 7.03
N ILE A 84 5.92 7.97 8.25
CA ILE A 84 6.57 6.98 9.13
C ILE A 84 6.49 5.57 8.54
N SER A 85 5.34 5.18 7.99
CA SER A 85 5.17 3.88 7.32
C SER A 85 6.04 3.74 6.08
N GLN A 86 6.26 4.82 5.32
CA GLN A 86 7.18 4.82 4.18
C GLN A 86 8.63 4.61 4.66
N GLN A 87 9.08 5.38 5.64
CA GLN A 87 10.43 5.26 6.20
C GLN A 87 10.66 3.88 6.82
N ALA A 88 9.69 3.35 7.55
CA ALA A 88 9.74 1.98 8.07
C ALA A 88 9.83 0.94 6.95
N THR A 89 9.10 1.14 5.85
CA THR A 89 9.17 0.24 4.69
C THR A 89 10.54 0.28 4.01
N ILE A 90 11.17 1.45 3.90
CA ILE A 90 12.56 1.57 3.43
C ILE A 90 13.50 0.72 4.29
N ARG A 91 13.40 0.85 5.61
CA ARG A 91 14.23 0.08 6.55
C ARG A 91 14.00 -1.43 6.43
N LEU A 92 12.75 -1.87 6.21
CA LEU A 92 12.44 -3.27 5.95
C LEU A 92 13.08 -3.79 4.66
N VAL A 93 13.15 -2.99 3.60
CA VAL A 93 13.86 -3.36 2.35
C VAL A 93 15.34 -3.60 2.60
N GLU A 94 15.99 -2.75 3.40
CA GLU A 94 17.39 -2.90 3.77
C GLU A 94 17.63 -4.20 4.54
N ILE A 95 16.81 -4.46 5.56
CA ILE A 95 16.92 -5.66 6.40
C ILE A 95 16.70 -6.94 5.58
N GLU A 96 15.68 -7.00 4.73
CA GLU A 96 15.42 -8.19 3.90
C GLU A 96 16.55 -8.40 2.86
N ARG A 97 17.20 -7.33 2.38
CA ARG A 97 18.39 -7.43 1.51
C ARG A 97 19.60 -7.96 2.26
N GLU A 98 19.80 -7.56 3.52
CA GLU A 98 20.88 -8.07 4.37
C GLU A 98 20.69 -9.55 4.70
N ASN A 99 19.46 -9.97 5.04
CA ASN A 99 19.15 -11.36 5.35
C ASN A 99 19.22 -12.32 4.15
N ALA A 100 19.23 -11.79 2.92
CA ALA A 100 19.30 -12.57 1.69
C ALA A 100 20.75 -12.83 1.20
N LYS A 101 21.75 -12.25 1.87
CA LYS A 101 23.18 -12.47 1.61
C LYS A 101 23.68 -13.68 2.40
#